data_AF-Q6TSE8-F1
#
_entry.id   AF-Q6TSE8-F1
#
_cell.length_a   1.000
_cell.length_b   1.000
_cell.length_c   1.000
_cell.angle_alpha   90.00
_cell.angle_beta   90.00
_cell.angle_gamma   90.00
#
_symmetry.space_group_name_H-M   'P 1'
#
loop_
_entity.id
_entity.type
_entity.pdbx_description
1 polymer ?
#
loop_
_entity_poly.entity_id
_entity_poly.type
_entity_poly.pdbx_seq_one_letter_code
_entity_poly.pdbx_strand_id
1 'polypeptide(L)'
;DFGQIKGKLQKRNSSLSLELNISKKGKKAKLNQLEQQKLSQYIGMMNVVMFAPEDLNLVKGSPQVRRRFLDMELGQIAPIYLYELSQYQKVLTQRNHLLKKMQGNSKNEETMLDVFTLQLIEHGAKILQKRFDFLHLLQEWAAPIHRGISRGLEEL
;
A
#
# COMPACT_ATOMS: atom_id res chain seq x y z
N ASP A 1 25.56 -12.00 -1.60
CA ASP A 1 25.50 -10.80 -0.73
C ASP A 1 24.11 -10.60 -0.18
N PHE A 2 24.03 -10.34 1.11
CA PHE A 2 22.80 -9.98 1.81
C PHE A 2 23.10 -8.80 2.74
N GLY A 3 22.15 -7.89 2.90
CA GLY A 3 22.18 -6.81 3.87
C GLY A 3 21.28 -7.14 5.05
N GLN A 4 21.69 -6.76 6.26
CA GLN A 4 20.89 -6.94 7.47
C GLN A 4 20.78 -5.61 8.21
N ILE A 5 19.55 -5.26 8.58
CA ILE A 5 19.24 -4.07 9.37
C ILE A 5 18.54 -4.53 10.65
N LYS A 6 19.01 -4.07 11.81
CA LYS A 6 18.40 -4.35 13.12
C LYS A 6 18.17 -3.04 13.86
N GLY A 7 17.08 -2.97 14.60
CA GLY A 7 16.75 -1.84 15.45
C GLY A 7 15.91 -2.28 16.65
N LYS A 8 16.07 -1.56 17.76
CA LYS A 8 15.15 -1.65 18.90
C LYS A 8 14.26 -0.42 18.89
N LEU A 9 12.96 -0.63 18.92
CA LEU A 9 11.94 0.41 18.97
C LEU A 9 11.37 0.46 20.38
N GLN A 10 11.44 1.64 21.02
CA GLN A 10 10.81 1.88 22.30
C GLN A 10 9.48 2.62 22.08
N LYS A 11 8.37 1.94 22.37
CA LYS A 11 7.03 2.50 22.42
C LYS A 11 6.70 2.90 23.86
N ARG A 12 5.61 3.65 24.04
CA ARG A 12 5.16 4.20 25.34
C ARG A 12 5.14 3.15 26.47
N ASN A 13 4.66 1.94 26.17
CA ASN A 13 4.51 0.85 27.15
C ASN A 13 5.20 -0.47 26.73
N SER A 14 6.04 -0.47 25.69
CA SER A 14 6.66 -1.71 25.20
C SER A 14 7.96 -1.46 24.43
N SER A 15 8.84 -2.46 24.40
CA SER A 15 10.03 -2.47 23.54
C SER A 15 9.88 -3.58 22.50
N LEU A 16 10.23 -3.28 21.26
CA LEU A 16 10.13 -4.19 20.13
C LEU A 16 11.48 -4.28 19.44
N SER A 17 11.89 -5.49 19.06
CA SER A 17 13.05 -5.70 18.20
C SER A 17 12.59 -5.90 16.76
N LEU A 18 13.13 -5.10 15.85
CA LEU A 18 12.85 -5.15 14.42
C LEU A 18 14.12 -5.58 13.68
N GLU A 19 14.00 -6.58 12.81
CA GLU A 19 15.08 -7.04 11.94
C GLU A 19 14.58 -7.20 10.51
N LEU A 20 15.32 -6.68 9.55
CA LEU A 20 15.07 -6.84 8.12
C LEU A 20 16.32 -7.39 7.43
N ASN A 21 16.19 -8.57 6.86
CA ASN A 21 17.21 -9.21 6.04
C ASN A 21 16.84 -9.02 4.57
N ILE A 22 17.73 -8.41 3.80
CA ILE A 22 17.54 -8.10 2.38
C ILE A 22 18.54 -8.94 1.59
N SER A 23 18.05 -9.77 0.69
CA SER A 23 18.88 -10.63 -0.14
C SER A 23 18.40 -10.62 -1.59
N LYS A 24 19.19 -11.19 -2.51
CA LYS A 24 18.76 -11.41 -3.90
C LYS A 24 17.49 -12.27 -4.02
N LYS A 25 17.20 -13.11 -3.02
CA LYS A 25 15.98 -13.96 -2.97
C LYS A 25 14.75 -13.23 -2.42
N GLY A 26 14.90 -11.99 -1.97
CA GLY A 26 13.82 -11.19 -1.37
C GLY A 26 14.13 -10.69 0.03
N LYS A 27 13.08 -10.19 0.70
CA LYS A 27 13.14 -9.59 2.02
C LYS A 27 12.52 -10.53 3.06
N LYS A 28 13.20 -10.72 4.19
CA LYS A 28 12.68 -11.45 5.36
C LYS A 28 12.69 -10.53 6.56
N ALA A 29 11.55 -10.43 7.25
CA ALA A 29 11.40 -9.55 8.39
C ALA A 29 11.19 -10.37 9.67
N LYS A 30 11.75 -9.93 10.79
CA LYS A 30 11.49 -10.50 12.11
C LYS A 30 11.02 -9.41 13.07
N LEU A 31 10.02 -9.76 13.87
CA LEU A 31 9.52 -8.96 14.97
C LEU A 31 9.78 -9.75 16.25
N ASN A 32 10.50 -9.17 17.22
CA ASN A 32 10.91 -9.86 18.44
C ASN A 32 11.57 -11.21 18.18
N GLN A 33 12.48 -11.25 17.19
CA GLN A 33 13.19 -12.46 16.74
C GLN A 33 12.33 -13.51 16.03
N LEU A 34 11.01 -13.33 15.96
CA LEU A 34 10.09 -14.21 15.24
C LEU A 34 9.96 -13.78 13.76
N GLU A 35 10.26 -14.69 12.84
CA GLU A 35 10.11 -14.45 11.39
C GLU A 35 8.64 -14.26 11.02
N GLN A 36 8.36 -13.18 10.29
CA GLN A 36 7.03 -12.84 9.85
C GLN A 36 6.72 -13.55 8.53
N GLN A 37 5.61 -14.28 8.47
CA GLN A 37 5.20 -15.02 7.27
C GLN A 37 4.92 -14.09 6.09
N LYS A 38 4.39 -12.89 6.38
CA LYS A 38 4.10 -11.87 5.37
C LYS A 38 4.74 -10.55 5.78
N LEU A 39 5.40 -9.88 4.83
CA LEU A 39 5.94 -8.53 5.07
C LEU A 39 4.86 -7.53 5.50
N SER A 40 3.61 -7.72 5.08
CA SER A 40 2.49 -6.88 5.52
C SER A 40 2.23 -6.93 7.03
N GLN A 41 2.63 -8.00 7.74
CA GLN A 41 2.54 -8.09 9.20
C GLN A 41 3.64 -7.29 9.91
N TYR A 42 4.71 -6.96 9.18
CA TYR A 42 5.82 -6.16 9.69
C TYR A 42 5.61 -4.65 9.46
N ILE A 43 4.91 -4.29 8.39
CA ILE A 43 4.54 -2.89 8.10
C ILE A 43 3.63 -2.34 9.21
N GLY A 44 3.83 -1.09 9.62
CA GLY A 44 3.06 -0.43 10.68
C GLY A 44 3.56 -0.69 12.11
N MET A 45 4.57 -1.57 12.29
CA MET A 45 5.19 -1.75 13.60
C MET A 45 5.96 -0.50 14.06
N MET A 46 6.53 0.23 13.10
CA MET A 46 7.15 1.54 13.26
C MET A 46 6.62 2.44 12.14
N ASN A 47 5.92 3.51 12.50
CA ASN A 47 5.44 4.49 11.54
C ASN A 47 6.54 5.51 11.30
N VAL A 48 6.89 5.74 10.03
CA VAL A 48 7.95 6.67 9.64
C VAL A 48 7.46 7.52 8.49
N VAL A 49 7.75 8.81 8.56
CA VAL A 49 7.59 9.76 7.46
C VAL A 49 8.99 10.14 6.96
N MET A 50 9.23 9.98 5.67
CA MET A 50 10.48 10.37 5.02
C MET A 50 10.19 11.56 4.11
N PHE A 51 11.02 12.59 4.20
CA PHE A 51 11.01 13.71 3.27
C PHE A 51 12.22 13.61 2.36
N ALA A 52 11.99 13.58 1.05
CA ALA A 52 13.03 13.44 0.05
C ALA A 52 12.76 14.34 -1.17
N PRO A 53 13.79 14.79 -1.92
CA PRO A 53 13.60 15.62 -3.11
C PRO A 53 12.65 15.01 -4.15
N GLU A 54 12.60 13.69 -4.21
CA GLU A 54 11.75 12.92 -5.11
C GLU A 54 10.24 13.09 -4.81
N ASP A 55 9.87 13.62 -3.65
CA ASP A 55 8.47 13.85 -3.27
C ASP A 55 7.77 14.86 -4.19
N LEU A 56 8.52 15.71 -4.91
CA LEU A 56 7.98 16.57 -5.96
C LEU A 56 7.28 15.78 -7.09
N ASN A 57 7.63 14.51 -7.27
CA ASN A 57 6.96 13.62 -8.22
C ASN A 57 5.52 13.31 -7.81
N LEU A 58 5.12 13.56 -6.57
CA LEU A 58 3.73 13.44 -6.15
C LEU A 58 2.83 14.43 -6.92
N VAL A 59 3.36 15.63 -7.20
CA VAL A 59 2.66 16.70 -7.90
C VAL A 59 2.80 16.56 -9.43
N LYS A 60 4.03 16.38 -9.92
CA LYS A 60 4.33 16.37 -11.36
C LYS A 60 4.30 14.99 -12.01
N GLY A 61 4.24 13.93 -11.22
CA GLY A 61 4.36 12.55 -11.69
C GLY A 61 3.05 11.93 -12.15
N SER A 62 3.14 10.65 -12.54
CA SER A 62 1.99 9.92 -13.06
C SER A 62 0.99 9.54 -11.95
N PRO A 63 -0.27 9.21 -12.29
CA PRO A 63 -1.24 8.67 -11.33
C PRO A 63 -0.75 7.44 -10.56
N GLN A 64 0.18 6.67 -11.12
CA GLN A 64 0.78 5.52 -10.43
C GLN A 64 1.59 5.93 -9.21
N VAL A 65 2.31 7.06 -9.29
CA VAL A 65 3.09 7.60 -8.16
C VAL A 65 2.17 7.99 -7.01
N ARG A 66 1.09 8.74 -7.31
CA ARG A 66 0.08 9.14 -6.31
C ARG A 66 -0.63 7.94 -5.68
N ARG A 67 -1.00 6.93 -6.46
CA ARG A 67 -1.59 5.69 -5.91
C ARG A 67 -0.61 4.96 -4.99
N ARG A 68 0.66 4.86 -5.39
CA ARG A 68 1.70 4.22 -4.57
C ARG A 68 1.93 4.97 -3.26
N PHE A 69 1.91 6.30 -3.29
CA PHE A 69 1.97 7.13 -2.08
C PHE A 69 0.79 6.81 -1.15
N LEU A 70 -0.45 6.89 -1.65
CA LEU A 70 -1.63 6.56 -0.86
C LEU A 70 -1.58 5.14 -0.28
N ASP A 71 -1.16 4.16 -1.09
CA ASP A 71 -1.05 2.76 -0.66
C ASP A 71 -0.01 2.56 0.43
N MET A 72 1.10 3.31 0.38
CA MET A 72 2.16 3.25 1.37
C MET A 72 1.71 3.88 2.69
N GLU A 73 1.13 5.09 2.65
CA GLU A 73 0.66 5.80 3.84
C GLU A 73 -0.47 5.05 4.55
N LEU A 74 -1.50 4.63 3.81
CA LEU A 74 -2.58 3.80 4.35
C LEU A 74 -2.05 2.46 4.86
N GLY A 75 -1.07 1.87 4.17
CA GLY A 75 -0.49 0.60 4.55
C GLY A 75 0.20 0.62 5.91
N GLN A 76 0.81 1.75 6.31
CA GLN A 76 1.44 1.90 7.62
C GLN A 76 0.42 1.93 8.77
N ILE A 77 -0.78 2.48 8.54
CA ILE A 77 -1.75 2.74 9.61
C ILE A 77 -2.96 1.79 9.61
N ALA A 78 -3.24 1.11 8.50
CA ALA A 78 -4.41 0.24 8.33
C ALA A 78 -4.01 -1.15 7.81
N PRO A 79 -3.71 -2.13 8.69
CA PRO A 79 -3.33 -3.48 8.28
C PRO A 79 -4.39 -4.20 7.42
N ILE A 80 -5.67 -3.93 7.68
CA ILE A 80 -6.78 -4.46 6.89
C ILE A 80 -6.71 -3.95 5.44
N TYR A 81 -6.33 -2.69 5.24
CA TYR A 81 -6.15 -2.13 3.90
C TYR A 81 -5.09 -2.89 3.09
N LEU A 82 -3.96 -3.24 3.72
CA LEU A 82 -2.92 -4.05 3.05
C LEU A 82 -3.44 -5.43 2.65
N TYR A 83 -4.29 -6.04 3.48
CA TYR A 83 -4.92 -7.31 3.13
C TYR A 83 -5.82 -7.16 1.90
N GLU A 84 -6.74 -6.20 1.91
CA GLU A 84 -7.67 -5.93 0.80
C GLU A 84 -6.91 -5.60 -0.49
N LEU A 85 -5.88 -4.76 -0.41
CA LEU A 85 -5.00 -4.44 -1.55
C LEU A 85 -4.28 -5.67 -2.10
N SER A 86 -3.78 -6.55 -1.22
CA SER A 86 -3.12 -7.79 -1.63
C SER A 86 -4.09 -8.75 -2.33
N GLN A 87 -5.33 -8.89 -1.84
CA GLN A 87 -6.33 -9.72 -2.51
C GLN A 87 -6.74 -9.13 -3.84
N TYR A 88 -7.02 -7.82 -3.90
CA TYR A 88 -7.35 -7.13 -5.14
C TYR A 88 -6.30 -7.37 -6.23
N GLN A 89 -5.00 -7.21 -5.90
CA GLN A 89 -3.92 -7.44 -6.86
C GLN A 89 -3.82 -8.89 -7.33
N LYS A 90 -4.07 -9.87 -6.44
CA LYS A 90 -4.08 -11.29 -6.80
C LYS A 90 -5.22 -11.60 -7.77
N VAL A 91 -6.44 -11.19 -7.43
CA VAL A 91 -7.63 -11.41 -8.27
C VAL A 91 -7.48 -10.71 -9.61
N LEU A 92 -6.94 -9.48 -9.63
CA LEU A 92 -6.66 -8.75 -10.87
C LEU A 92 -5.69 -9.52 -11.77
N THR A 93 -4.64 -10.10 -11.19
CA THR A 93 -3.66 -10.89 -11.94
C THR A 93 -4.29 -12.17 -12.50
N GLN A 94 -5.10 -12.87 -11.71
CA GLN A 94 -5.83 -14.07 -12.13
C GLN A 94 -6.83 -13.75 -13.26
N ARG A 95 -7.59 -12.66 -13.12
CA ARG A 95 -8.53 -12.18 -14.14
C ARG A 95 -7.80 -11.82 -15.44
N ASN A 96 -6.68 -11.09 -15.36
CA ASN A 96 -5.89 -10.75 -16.54
C ASN A 96 -5.31 -11.98 -17.24
N HIS A 97 -4.95 -13.01 -16.48
CA HIS A 97 -4.52 -14.29 -17.06
C HIS A 97 -5.67 -15.02 -17.76
N LEU A 98 -6.86 -15.06 -17.13
CA LEU A 98 -8.07 -15.63 -17.73
C LEU A 98 -8.42 -14.92 -19.04
N LEU A 99 -8.45 -13.59 -19.06
CA LEU A 99 -8.75 -12.81 -20.26
C LEU A 99 -7.80 -13.10 -21.43
N LYS A 100 -6.51 -13.32 -21.14
CA LYS A 100 -5.53 -13.72 -22.17
C LYS A 100 -5.84 -15.12 -22.72
N LYS A 101 -6.28 -16.04 -21.86
CA LYS A 101 -6.64 -17.41 -22.26
C LYS A 101 -7.91 -17.44 -23.11
N MET A 102 -8.90 -16.59 -22.79
CA MET A 102 -10.16 -16.48 -23.53
C MET A 102 -9.99 -16.06 -25.00
N GLN A 103 -8.90 -15.35 -25.35
CA GLN A 103 -8.61 -14.95 -26.74
C GLN A 103 -8.38 -16.14 -27.69
N GLY A 104 -8.08 -17.34 -27.16
CA GLY A 104 -7.69 -18.53 -27.94
C GLY A 104 -8.77 -19.60 -28.14
N ASN A 105 -10.07 -19.27 -28.02
CA ASN A 105 -11.25 -20.16 -27.86
C ASN A 105 -11.49 -20.65 -26.42
N SER A 106 -12.44 -20.04 -25.72
CA SER A 106 -13.00 -20.60 -24.48
C SER A 106 -14.44 -20.14 -24.25
N LYS A 107 -15.40 -20.96 -24.72
CA LYS A 107 -16.84 -20.78 -24.46
C LYS A 107 -17.26 -21.07 -23.01
N ASN A 108 -16.34 -21.52 -22.14
CA ASN A 108 -16.64 -21.99 -20.78
C ASN A 108 -15.98 -21.17 -19.65
N GLU A 109 -15.40 -20.00 -19.95
CA GLU A 109 -14.65 -19.20 -18.95
C GLU A 109 -15.41 -17.99 -18.40
N GLU A 110 -16.62 -17.72 -18.92
CA GLU A 110 -17.44 -16.56 -18.56
C GLU A 110 -17.88 -16.58 -17.08
N THR A 111 -18.33 -17.74 -16.57
CA THR A 111 -18.67 -17.89 -15.14
C THR A 111 -17.49 -17.59 -14.22
N MET A 112 -16.27 -17.99 -14.61
CA MET A 112 -15.06 -17.72 -13.83
C MET A 112 -14.69 -16.23 -13.88
N LEU A 113 -14.92 -15.58 -15.02
CA LEU A 113 -14.73 -14.14 -15.18
C LEU A 113 -15.69 -13.35 -14.27
N ASP A 114 -16.94 -13.79 -14.13
CA ASP A 114 -17.91 -13.19 -13.22
C ASP A 114 -17.48 -13.31 -11.76
N VAL A 115 -17.01 -14.50 -11.35
CA VAL A 115 -16.50 -14.72 -10.00
C VAL A 115 -15.32 -13.78 -9.69
N PHE A 116 -14.35 -13.66 -10.60
CA PHE A 116 -13.24 -12.71 -10.40
C PHE A 116 -13.70 -11.26 -10.41
N THR A 117 -14.73 -10.93 -11.18
CA THR A 117 -15.29 -9.57 -11.22
C THR A 117 -15.97 -9.23 -9.89
N LEU A 118 -16.75 -10.13 -9.31
CA LEU A 118 -17.35 -9.96 -7.98
C LEU A 118 -16.29 -9.79 -6.90
N GLN A 119 -15.23 -10.61 -6.91
CA GLN A 119 -14.12 -10.49 -5.96
C GLN A 119 -13.36 -9.16 -6.11
N LEU A 120 -13.16 -8.68 -7.35
CA LEU A 120 -12.55 -7.36 -7.59
C LEU A 120 -13.42 -6.23 -7.05
N ILE A 121 -14.74 -6.31 -7.23
CA ILE A 121 -15.68 -5.32 -6.71
C ILE A 121 -15.62 -5.31 -5.18
N GLU A 122 -15.63 -6.47 -4.53
CA GLU A 122 -15.61 -6.58 -3.08
C GLU A 122 -14.37 -5.92 -2.47
N HIS A 123 -13.18 -6.32 -2.92
CA HIS A 123 -11.92 -5.77 -2.40
C HIS A 123 -11.71 -4.31 -2.88
N GLY A 124 -12.08 -4.02 -4.12
CA GLY A 124 -11.93 -2.70 -4.73
C GLY A 124 -12.76 -1.63 -4.05
N ALA A 125 -14.01 -1.94 -3.66
CA ALA A 125 -14.89 -1.02 -2.94
C ALA A 125 -14.30 -0.64 -1.57
N LYS A 126 -13.79 -1.62 -0.82
CA LYS A 126 -13.15 -1.39 0.49
C LYS A 126 -11.89 -0.52 0.37
N ILE A 127 -11.06 -0.77 -0.65
CA ILE A 127 -9.87 0.05 -0.94
C ILE A 127 -10.29 1.49 -1.28
N LEU A 128 -11.29 1.64 -2.14
CA LEU A 128 -11.75 2.94 -2.61
C LEU A 128 -12.32 3.77 -1.46
N GLN A 129 -13.15 3.17 -0.60
CA GLN A 129 -13.67 3.83 0.60
C GLN A 129 -12.54 4.36 1.47
N LYS A 130 -11.55 3.52 1.79
CA LYS A 130 -10.42 3.95 2.64
C LYS A 130 -9.57 5.04 2.01
N ARG A 131 -9.43 5.05 0.69
CA ARG A 131 -8.75 6.14 -0.01
C ARG A 131 -9.52 7.44 0.07
N PHE A 132 -10.85 7.43 -0.08
CA PHE A 132 -11.66 8.62 0.08
C PHE A 132 -11.59 9.17 1.51
N ASP A 133 -11.76 8.31 2.52
CA ASP A 133 -11.64 8.70 3.92
C ASP A 133 -10.29 9.37 4.21
N PHE A 134 -9.19 8.77 3.71
CA PHE A 134 -7.84 9.30 3.88
C PHE A 134 -7.62 10.62 3.14
N LEU A 135 -8.12 10.75 1.91
CA LEU A 135 -8.00 11.98 1.14
C LEU A 135 -8.77 13.14 1.79
N HIS A 136 -9.96 12.88 2.33
CA HIS A 136 -10.73 13.88 3.07
C HIS A 136 -9.93 14.38 4.28
N LEU A 137 -9.42 13.46 5.10
CA LEU A 137 -8.59 13.82 6.25
C LEU A 137 -7.33 14.57 5.81
N LEU A 138 -6.65 14.10 4.77
CA LEU A 138 -5.44 14.75 4.25
C LEU A 138 -5.74 16.18 3.79
N GLN A 139 -6.87 16.42 3.12
CA GLN A 139 -7.28 17.74 2.65
C GLN A 139 -7.51 18.71 3.82
N GLU A 140 -8.15 18.26 4.90
CA GLU A 140 -8.36 19.09 6.11
C GLU A 140 -7.05 19.65 6.68
N TRP A 141 -5.98 18.87 6.65
CA TRP A 141 -4.65 19.30 7.09
C TRP A 141 -3.87 20.05 6.00
N ALA A 142 -3.93 19.58 4.76
CA ALA A 142 -3.12 20.10 3.66
C ALA A 142 -3.58 21.49 3.20
N ALA A 143 -4.88 21.76 3.14
CA ALA A 143 -5.41 23.04 2.66
C ALA A 143 -4.92 24.25 3.47
N PRO A 144 -5.03 24.28 4.83
CA PRO A 144 -4.53 25.41 5.60
C PRO A 144 -3.00 25.54 5.54
N ILE A 145 -2.27 24.43 5.50
CA ILE A 145 -0.80 24.43 5.36
C ILE A 145 -0.40 25.04 4.01
N HIS A 146 -1.03 24.60 2.92
CA HIS A 146 -0.77 25.10 1.58
C HIS A 146 -1.05 26.60 1.48
N ARG A 147 -2.21 27.06 1.98
CA ARG A 147 -2.56 28.48 2.03
C ARG A 147 -1.54 29.28 2.84
N GLY A 148 -1.04 28.74 3.95
CA GLY A 148 0.01 29.38 4.75
C GLY A 148 1.32 29.54 4.00
N ILE A 149 1.76 28.52 3.26
CA ILE A 149 3.00 28.53 2.46
C ILE A 149 2.87 29.48 1.25
N SER A 150 1.71 29.48 0.58
CA SER A 150 1.43 30.36 -0.56
C SER A 150 1.10 31.81 -0.17
N ARG A 151 1.10 32.13 1.13
CA ARG A 151 0.70 33.44 1.67
C ARG A 151 -0.73 33.86 1.25
N GLY A 152 -1.61 32.89 1.08
CA GLY A 152 -3.00 33.11 0.68
C GLY A 152 -3.22 33.34 -0.81
N LEU A 153 -2.18 33.18 -1.65
CA LEU A 153 -2.28 33.40 -3.09
C LEU A 153 -2.89 32.21 -3.85
N GLU A 154 -2.90 31.02 -3.23
CA GLU A 154 -3.34 29.78 -3.87
C GLU A 154 -4.25 28.96 -2.94
N GLU A 155 -5.19 28.22 -3.56
CA GLU A 155 -6.09 27.27 -2.91
C GLU A 155 -5.92 25.88 -3.51
N LEU A 156 -6.17 24.86 -2.68
CA LEU A 156 -5.89 23.45 -2.97
C LEU A 156 -7.18 22.68 -3.30
#